data_AF-A0A132BR72-F1
#
_entry.id   AF-A0A132BR72-F1
#
_cell.length_a   1.000
_cell.length_b   1.000
_cell.length_c   1.000
_cell.angle_alpha   90.00
_cell.angle_beta   90.00
_cell.angle_gamma   90.00
#
_symmetry.space_group_name_H-M   'P 1'
#
loop_
_entity.id
_entity.type
_entity.pdbx_description
1 polymer ?
#
loop_
_entity_poly.entity_id
_entity_poly.type
_entity_poly.pdbx_seq_one_letter_code
_entity_poly.pdbx_strand_id
1 'polypeptide(L)'
;MPEVTIHIGGRDFEVSCQEGEQSFLQMAAGMLDDEAQVLSDQIGRMPEARMLLMAGLMLADKTAAVEDKIKEVEAKLAEKEALVAEKDAEIEEMRAAPPPEPEHIEVPVVPPQVSETLAELAARAESLAQEIEAKAAADEPAEAVDEAGDPETPIFSDAGAEPELENDSTEQV
;
A
#
# COMPACT_ATOMS: atom_id res chain seq x y z
N MET A 1 33.30 -10.73 46.75
CA MET A 1 32.08 -11.38 46.25
C MET A 1 30.93 -10.82 47.06
N PRO A 2 30.02 -10.06 46.45
CA PRO A 2 28.85 -9.53 47.16
C PRO A 2 27.95 -10.69 47.63
N GLU A 3 27.42 -10.56 48.84
CA GLU A 3 26.39 -11.45 49.38
C GLU A 3 25.03 -10.76 49.20
N VAL A 4 24.05 -11.52 48.74
CA VAL A 4 22.68 -11.05 48.55
C VAL A 4 21.75 -11.93 49.37
N THR A 5 20.92 -11.30 50.19
CA THR A 5 19.85 -11.97 50.90
C THR A 5 18.61 -12.04 50.00
N ILE A 6 18.07 -13.23 49.82
CA ILE A 6 16.83 -13.50 49.08
C ILE A 6 15.77 -14.10 50.00
N HIS A 7 14.50 -13.87 49.67
CA HIS A 7 13.35 -14.32 50.45
C HIS A 7 12.55 -15.35 49.65
N ILE A 8 12.40 -16.57 50.16
CA ILE A 8 11.67 -17.66 49.49
C ILE A 8 10.82 -18.41 50.52
N GLY A 9 9.53 -18.56 50.26
CA GLY A 9 8.57 -19.28 51.12
C GLY A 9 8.53 -18.71 52.54
N GLY A 10 8.68 -17.38 52.68
CA GLY A 10 8.70 -16.68 53.96
C GLY A 10 9.98 -16.85 54.80
N ARG A 11 11.10 -17.23 54.17
CA ARG A 11 12.39 -17.44 54.83
C ARG A 11 13.53 -16.78 54.06
N ASP A 12 14.59 -16.41 54.79
CA ASP A 12 15.73 -15.67 54.25
C ASP A 12 16.89 -16.63 53.92
N PHE A 13 17.50 -16.43 52.77
CA PHE A 13 18.67 -17.19 52.30
C PHE A 13 19.77 -16.23 51.86
N GLU A 14 21.00 -16.45 52.33
CA GLU A 14 22.17 -15.70 51.88
C GLU A 14 22.87 -16.47 50.76
N VAL A 15 23.01 -15.82 49.61
CA VAL A 15 23.66 -16.39 48.42
C VAL A 15 24.74 -15.45 47.94
N SER A 16 25.91 -15.99 47.65
CA SER A 16 27.00 -15.25 47.02
C SER A 16 26.79 -15.20 45.51
N CYS A 17 26.87 -14.01 44.92
CA CYS A 17 26.72 -13.83 43.47
C CYS A 17 27.92 -13.07 42.89
N GLN A 18 28.08 -13.13 41.57
CA GLN A 18 29.08 -12.31 40.89
C GLN A 18 28.62 -10.85 40.79
N GLU A 19 29.55 -9.95 40.53
CA GLU A 19 29.25 -8.53 40.32
C GLU A 19 28.43 -8.37 39.03
N GLY A 20 27.26 -7.73 39.10
CA GLY A 20 26.33 -7.58 37.97
C GLY A 20 25.21 -8.62 37.87
N GLU A 21 25.25 -9.71 38.65
CA GLU A 21 24.23 -10.77 38.61
C GLU A 21 23.13 -10.63 39.67
N GLN A 22 23.18 -9.58 40.50
CA GLN A 22 22.27 -9.40 41.65
C GLN A 22 20.79 -9.38 41.22
N SER A 23 20.49 -8.69 40.11
CA SER A 23 19.12 -8.57 39.61
C SER A 23 18.58 -9.90 39.09
N PHE A 24 19.40 -10.67 38.37
CA PHE A 24 19.03 -12.01 37.90
C PHE A 24 18.74 -12.95 39.07
N LEU A 25 19.58 -12.91 40.11
CA LEU A 25 19.35 -13.68 41.33
C LEU A 25 18.04 -13.29 42.02
N GLN A 26 17.74 -11.99 42.14
CA GLN A 26 16.48 -11.51 42.72
C GLN A 26 15.26 -11.94 41.91
N MET A 27 15.33 -11.87 40.58
CA MET A 27 14.25 -12.35 39.71
C MET A 27 14.06 -13.86 39.83
N ALA A 28 15.14 -14.63 39.84
CA ALA A 28 15.08 -16.09 40.02
C ALA A 28 14.51 -16.48 41.38
N ALA A 29 14.91 -15.78 42.44
CA ALA A 29 14.35 -15.95 43.78
C ALA A 29 12.86 -15.64 43.81
N GLY A 30 12.42 -14.56 43.17
CA GLY A 30 11.00 -14.21 43.05
C GLY A 30 10.18 -15.30 42.35
N MET A 31 10.68 -15.83 41.22
CA MET A 31 10.00 -16.92 40.52
C MET A 31 9.88 -18.20 41.37
N LEU A 32 10.90 -18.50 42.18
CA LEU A 32 10.87 -19.66 43.08
C LEU A 32 9.96 -19.40 44.30
N ASP A 33 9.93 -18.17 44.83
CA ASP A 33 9.02 -17.75 45.90
C ASP A 33 7.57 -17.85 45.47
N ASP A 34 7.22 -17.38 44.27
CA ASP A 34 5.85 -17.48 43.73
C ASP A 34 5.32 -18.93 43.77
N GLU A 35 6.12 -19.89 43.30
CA GLU A 35 5.73 -21.31 43.33
C GLU A 35 5.71 -21.87 44.76
N ALA A 36 6.63 -21.42 45.63
CA ALA A 36 6.65 -21.82 47.03
C ALA A 36 5.45 -21.28 47.82
N GLN A 37 4.98 -20.06 47.53
CA GLN A 37 3.77 -19.47 48.14
C GLN A 37 2.53 -20.26 47.73
N VAL A 38 2.40 -20.61 46.44
CA VAL A 38 1.28 -21.45 45.96
C VAL A 38 1.21 -22.77 46.71
N LEU A 39 2.35 -23.43 46.94
CA LEU A 39 2.41 -24.67 47.71
C LEU A 39 2.07 -24.46 49.19
N SER A 40 2.55 -23.36 49.77
CA SER A 40 2.29 -22.99 51.16
C SER A 40 0.81 -22.73 51.42
N ASP A 41 0.13 -22.05 50.50
CA ASP A 41 -1.29 -21.74 50.57
C ASP A 41 -2.18 -22.99 50.46
N GLN A 42 -1.80 -23.94 49.60
CA GLN A 42 -2.62 -25.13 49.31
C GLN A 42 -2.44 -26.28 50.29
N ILE A 43 -1.20 -26.52 50.75
CA ILE A 43 -0.83 -27.75 51.48
C ILE A 43 -0.62 -27.47 52.98
N GLY A 44 -0.51 -26.20 53.38
CA GLY A 44 -0.29 -25.80 54.76
C GLY A 44 1.17 -26.00 55.21
N ARG A 45 1.39 -26.39 56.48
CA ARG A 45 2.76 -26.49 57.03
C ARG A 45 3.54 -27.66 56.43
N MET A 46 4.52 -27.35 55.58
CA MET A 46 5.47 -28.30 55.01
C MET A 46 6.89 -28.05 55.51
N PRO A 47 7.74 -29.09 55.62
CA PRO A 47 9.17 -28.89 55.77
C PRO A 47 9.74 -28.14 54.56
N GLU A 48 10.60 -27.16 54.83
CA GLU A 48 11.25 -26.31 53.84
C GLU A 48 11.86 -27.09 52.67
N ALA A 49 12.68 -28.10 52.96
CA ALA A 49 13.37 -28.87 51.92
C ALA A 49 12.38 -29.54 50.95
N ARG A 50 11.20 -29.94 51.43
CA ARG A 50 10.15 -30.54 50.61
C ARG A 50 9.43 -29.48 49.77
N MET A 51 9.16 -28.30 50.34
CA MET A 51 8.55 -27.18 49.65
C MET A 51 9.45 -26.69 48.50
N LEU A 52 10.73 -26.43 48.77
CA LEU A 52 11.69 -25.97 47.76
C LEU A 52 11.91 -27.01 46.64
N LEU A 53 11.95 -28.31 47.00
CA LEU A 53 12.02 -29.38 46.00
C LEU A 53 10.80 -29.36 45.07
N MET A 54 9.60 -29.24 45.63
CA MET A 54 8.37 -29.21 44.83
C MET A 54 8.27 -27.93 43.98
N ALA A 55 8.60 -26.77 44.54
CA ALA A 55 8.64 -25.50 43.80
C ALA A 55 9.65 -25.56 42.63
N GLY A 56 10.84 -26.11 42.88
CA GLY A 56 11.86 -26.29 41.84
C GLY A 56 11.42 -27.25 40.73
N LEU A 57 10.76 -28.36 41.07
CA LEU A 57 10.21 -29.29 40.08
C LEU A 57 9.10 -28.64 39.24
N MET A 58 8.19 -27.89 39.86
CA MET A 58 7.13 -27.16 39.15
C MET A 58 7.70 -26.12 38.16
N LEU A 59 8.75 -25.39 38.59
CA LEU A 59 9.41 -24.42 37.73
C LEU A 59 10.15 -25.10 36.56
N ALA A 60 10.77 -26.26 36.80
CA ALA A 60 11.41 -27.06 35.76
C ALA A 60 10.38 -27.58 34.74
N ASP A 61 9.23 -28.09 35.20
CA ASP A 61 8.15 -28.55 34.34
C ASP A 61 7.58 -27.40 33.49
N LYS A 62 7.39 -26.21 34.08
CA LYS A 62 6.94 -25.01 33.36
C LYS A 62 7.97 -24.59 32.31
N THR A 63 9.26 -24.64 32.64
CA THR A 63 10.34 -24.30 31.70
C THR A 63 10.37 -25.26 30.52
N ALA A 64 10.29 -26.57 30.77
CA ALA A 64 10.20 -27.57 29.71
C ALA A 64 8.98 -27.33 28.80
N ALA A 65 7.82 -27.02 29.39
CA ALA A 65 6.61 -26.71 28.62
C ALA A 65 6.74 -25.43 27.77
N VAL A 66 7.49 -24.42 28.24
CA VAL A 66 7.78 -23.20 27.47
C VAL A 66 8.77 -23.49 26.34
N GLU A 67 9.82 -24.26 26.60
CA GLU A 67 10.79 -24.68 25.58
C GLU A 67 10.11 -25.46 24.45
N ASP A 68 9.18 -26.36 24.77
CA ASP A 68 8.43 -27.09 23.73
C ASP A 68 7.52 -26.18 22.92
N LYS A 69 6.88 -25.17 23.54
CA LYS A 69 6.12 -24.15 22.81
C LYS A 69 7.01 -23.31 21.91
N ILE A 70 8.21 -22.96 22.35
CA ILE A 70 9.18 -22.23 21.53
C ILE A 70 9.52 -23.06 20.29
N LYS A 71 9.84 -24.35 20.45
CA LYS A 71 10.10 -25.25 19.29
C LYS A 71 8.91 -25.31 18.33
N GLU A 72 7.68 -25.39 18.85
CA GLU A 72 6.48 -25.40 18.02
C GLU A 72 6.30 -24.08 17.25
N VAL A 73 6.53 -22.94 17.91
CA VAL A 73 6.44 -21.61 17.30
C VAL A 73 7.53 -21.42 16.25
N GLU A 74 8.76 -21.84 16.53
CA GLU A 74 9.88 -21.79 15.57
C GLU A 74 9.59 -22.66 14.33
N ALA A 75 9.02 -23.86 14.51
CA ALA A 75 8.63 -24.71 13.39
C ALA A 75 7.54 -24.06 12.52
N LYS A 76 6.54 -23.44 13.15
CA LYS A 76 5.49 -22.68 12.43
C LYS A 76 6.07 -21.46 11.72
N LEU A 77 7.03 -20.76 12.34
CA LEU A 77 7.67 -19.62 11.72
C LEU A 77 8.44 -20.05 10.47
N ALA A 78 9.22 -21.13 10.55
CA ALA A 78 9.92 -21.69 9.39
C ALA A 78 8.97 -22.11 8.26
N GLU A 79 7.83 -22.73 8.58
CA GLU A 79 6.79 -23.06 7.59
C GLU A 79 6.23 -21.79 6.91
N LYS A 80 5.96 -20.74 7.68
CA LYS A 80 5.43 -19.48 7.15
C LYS A 80 6.46 -18.73 6.31
N GLU A 81 7.72 -18.71 6.73
CA GLU A 81 8.82 -18.12 5.96
C GLU A 81 9.00 -18.83 4.61
N ALA A 82 8.88 -20.17 4.58
CA ALA A 82 8.91 -20.92 3.32
C ALA A 82 7.73 -20.59 2.41
N LEU A 83 6.52 -20.47 2.96
CA LEU A 83 5.33 -20.07 2.21
C LEU A 83 5.46 -18.64 1.65
N VAL A 84 5.98 -17.71 2.45
CA VAL A 84 6.21 -16.32 2.01
C VAL A 84 7.23 -16.30 0.86
N ALA A 85 8.33 -17.04 0.97
CA ALA A 85 9.31 -17.14 -0.11
C ALA A 85 8.73 -17.71 -1.41
N GLU A 86 7.83 -18.71 -1.33
CA GLU A 86 7.12 -19.25 -2.49
C GLU A 86 6.21 -18.19 -3.13
N LYS A 87 5.41 -17.49 -2.31
CA LYS A 87 4.50 -16.45 -2.79
C LYS A 87 5.26 -15.25 -3.38
N ASP A 88 6.38 -14.87 -2.79
CA ASP A 88 7.22 -13.80 -3.30
C ASP A 88 7.80 -14.16 -4.68
N ALA A 89 8.21 -15.42 -4.88
CA ALA A 89 8.65 -15.89 -6.20
C ALA A 89 7.53 -15.82 -7.25
N GLU A 90 6.30 -16.22 -6.89
CA GLU A 90 5.11 -16.13 -7.76
C GLU A 90 4.77 -14.66 -8.10
N ILE A 91 4.85 -13.76 -7.11
CA ILE A 91 4.63 -12.33 -7.31
C ILE A 91 5.67 -11.74 -8.27
N GLU A 92 6.94 -12.10 -8.11
CA GLU A 92 8.00 -11.63 -8.99
C GLU A 92 7.85 -12.18 -10.41
N GLU A 93 7.40 -13.43 -10.59
CA GLU A 93 7.06 -13.98 -11.90
C GLU A 93 5.89 -13.21 -12.56
N MET A 94 4.82 -12.93 -11.81
CA MET A 94 3.70 -12.13 -12.31
C MET A 94 4.10 -10.69 -12.64
N ARG A 95 5.02 -10.09 -11.88
CA ARG A 95 5.55 -8.74 -12.15
C ARG A 95 6.48 -8.70 -13.35
N ALA A 96 7.23 -9.78 -13.58
CA ALA A 96 8.11 -9.92 -14.73
C ALA A 96 7.35 -10.22 -16.03
N ALA A 97 6.10 -10.70 -15.94
CA ALA A 97 5.26 -10.92 -17.11
C ALA A 97 4.99 -9.57 -17.83
N PRO A 98 5.17 -9.51 -19.17
CA PRO A 98 4.88 -8.30 -19.92
C PRO A 98 3.41 -7.92 -19.74
N PRO A 99 3.09 -6.62 -19.60
CA PRO A 99 1.71 -6.19 -19.43
C PRO A 99 0.89 -6.69 -20.63
N PRO A 100 -0.36 -7.18 -20.40
CA PRO A 100 -1.24 -7.55 -21.50
C PRO A 100 -1.37 -6.37 -22.45
N GLU A 101 -1.43 -6.67 -23.76
CA GLU A 101 -1.55 -5.63 -24.77
C GLU A 101 -2.75 -4.73 -24.42
N PRO A 102 -2.59 -3.40 -24.47
CA PRO A 102 -3.65 -2.48 -24.11
C PRO A 102 -4.85 -2.73 -25.05
N GLU A 103 -5.93 -3.29 -24.50
CA GLU A 103 -7.18 -3.40 -25.22
C GLU A 103 -7.72 -1.98 -25.46
N HIS A 104 -7.54 -1.49 -26.68
CA HIS A 104 -8.09 -0.22 -27.11
C HIS A 104 -9.61 -0.36 -27.26
N ILE A 105 -10.33 0.05 -26.21
CA ILE A 105 -11.78 0.20 -26.25
C ILE A 105 -12.06 1.56 -26.92
N GLU A 106 -12.48 1.54 -28.18
CA GLU A 106 -12.92 2.74 -28.88
C GLU A 106 -14.21 3.26 -28.25
N VAL A 107 -14.07 4.22 -27.34
CA VAL A 107 -15.19 4.97 -26.79
C VAL A 107 -15.57 6.05 -27.81
N PRO A 108 -16.84 6.12 -28.27
CA PRO A 108 -17.31 7.23 -29.09
C PRO A 108 -17.05 8.56 -28.38
N VAL A 109 -16.07 9.32 -28.88
CA VAL A 109 -15.60 10.57 -28.26
C VAL A 109 -16.67 11.67 -28.32
N VAL A 110 -17.61 11.54 -29.25
CA VAL A 110 -18.75 12.45 -29.40
C VAL A 110 -20.03 11.70 -29.03
N PRO A 111 -20.62 11.99 -27.87
CA PRO A 111 -21.96 11.54 -27.53
C PRO A 111 -22.97 12.10 -28.54
N PRO A 112 -23.99 11.32 -28.96
CA PRO A 112 -24.97 11.77 -29.96
C PRO A 112 -25.70 13.07 -29.55
N GLN A 113 -25.82 13.32 -28.25
CA GLN A 113 -26.41 14.54 -27.70
C GLN A 113 -25.68 15.81 -28.17
N VAL A 114 -24.36 15.75 -28.36
CA VAL A 114 -23.57 16.92 -28.80
C VAL A 114 -23.91 17.26 -30.26
N SER A 115 -24.02 16.27 -31.14
CA SER A 115 -24.45 16.51 -32.53
C SER A 115 -25.89 17.02 -32.62
N GLU A 116 -26.79 16.50 -31.79
CA GLU A 116 -28.19 16.93 -31.73
C GLU A 116 -28.30 18.40 -31.29
N THR A 117 -27.59 18.77 -30.22
CA THR A 117 -27.59 20.17 -29.72
C THR A 117 -26.99 21.16 -30.71
N LEU A 118 -25.93 20.79 -31.45
CA LEU A 118 -25.35 21.63 -32.49
C LEU A 118 -26.33 21.85 -33.66
N ALA A 119 -27.04 20.81 -34.08
CA ALA A 119 -28.05 20.90 -35.12
C ALA A 119 -29.22 21.82 -34.71
N GLU A 120 -29.70 21.72 -33.47
CA GLU A 120 -30.74 22.62 -32.95
C GLU A 120 -30.26 24.08 -32.88
N LEU A 121 -29.02 24.31 -32.47
CA LEU A 121 -28.44 25.67 -32.39
C LEU A 121 -28.35 26.30 -33.78
N ALA A 122 -27.91 25.53 -34.79
CA ALA A 122 -27.86 25.97 -36.18
C ALA A 122 -29.26 26.33 -36.71
N ALA A 123 -30.27 25.49 -36.47
CA ALA A 123 -31.64 25.78 -36.89
C ALA A 123 -32.21 27.06 -36.24
N ARG A 124 -31.91 27.30 -34.95
CA ARG A 124 -32.29 28.55 -34.27
C ARG A 124 -31.57 29.77 -34.86
N ALA A 125 -30.29 29.63 -35.21
CA ALA A 125 -29.51 30.71 -35.82
C ALA A 125 -30.03 31.06 -37.23
N GLU A 126 -30.39 30.06 -38.04
CA GLU A 126 -31.01 30.26 -39.35
C GLU A 126 -32.37 30.95 -39.25
N SER A 127 -33.21 30.55 -38.29
CA SER A 127 -34.50 31.21 -38.04
C SER A 127 -34.33 32.68 -37.66
N LEU A 128 -33.38 32.99 -36.76
CA LEU A 128 -33.10 34.37 -36.36
C LEU A 128 -32.58 35.20 -37.55
N ALA A 129 -31.71 34.62 -38.38
CA ALA A 129 -31.19 35.27 -39.57
C ALA A 129 -32.32 35.61 -40.57
N GLN A 130 -33.25 34.67 -40.82
CA GLN A 130 -34.42 34.90 -41.67
C GLN A 130 -35.35 35.99 -41.11
N GLU A 131 -35.55 36.03 -39.80
CA GLU A 131 -36.34 37.10 -39.15
C GLU A 131 -35.68 38.48 -39.31
N ILE A 132 -34.35 38.56 -39.20
CA ILE A 132 -33.59 39.80 -39.41
C ILE A 132 -33.67 40.25 -40.86
N GLU A 133 -33.47 39.33 -41.82
CA GLU A 133 -33.56 39.62 -43.26
C GLU A 133 -34.97 40.05 -43.65
N ALA A 134 -36.01 39.37 -43.16
CA ALA A 134 -37.40 39.75 -43.38
C ALA A 134 -37.73 41.13 -42.79
N LYS A 135 -37.15 41.48 -41.64
CA LYS A 135 -37.33 42.80 -41.01
C LYS A 135 -36.53 43.90 -41.71
N ALA A 136 -35.35 43.59 -42.23
CA ALA A 136 -34.55 44.51 -43.04
C ALA A 136 -35.18 44.78 -44.41
N ALA A 137 -35.71 43.74 -45.07
CA ALA A 137 -36.44 43.86 -46.33
C ALA A 137 -37.79 44.60 -46.20
N ALA A 138 -38.33 44.70 -44.98
CA ALA A 138 -39.54 45.47 -44.71
C ALA A 138 -39.27 46.99 -44.50
N ASP A 139 -38.00 47.41 -44.36
CA ASP A 139 -37.63 48.79 -44.00
C ASP A 139 -36.85 49.56 -45.09
N GLU A 140 -36.59 48.97 -46.28
CA GLU A 140 -35.95 49.66 -47.41
C GLU A 140 -36.80 49.66 -48.71
N PRO A 141 -36.93 50.82 -49.40
CA PRO A 141 -37.48 50.88 -50.76
C PRO A 141 -36.44 50.41 -51.79
N ALA A 142 -36.85 49.48 -52.65
CA ALA A 142 -35.98 48.84 -53.64
C ALA A 142 -35.43 49.80 -54.72
N GLU A 143 -34.11 49.85 -54.86
CA GLU A 143 -33.44 50.21 -56.12
C GLU A 143 -32.42 49.11 -56.47
N ALA A 144 -32.68 48.45 -57.60
CA ALA A 144 -31.81 47.47 -58.22
C ALA A 144 -30.90 48.18 -59.23
N VAL A 145 -29.60 47.86 -59.25
CA VAL A 145 -28.77 48.05 -60.44
C VAL A 145 -27.82 46.85 -60.63
N ASP A 146 -28.05 46.23 -61.79
CA ASP A 146 -27.25 45.31 -62.57
C ASP A 146 -25.82 45.82 -62.84
N GLU A 147 -24.84 44.92 -63.02
CA GLU A 147 -24.03 44.85 -64.26
C GLU A 147 -22.85 43.87 -64.10
N ALA A 148 -22.68 43.05 -65.14
CA ALA A 148 -21.71 41.98 -65.30
C ALA A 148 -20.26 42.46 -65.57
N GLY A 149 -19.29 41.57 -65.33
CA GLY A 149 -17.95 41.69 -65.91
C GLY A 149 -16.90 40.77 -65.27
N ASP A 150 -16.57 39.68 -65.96
CA ASP A 150 -15.32 38.90 -65.83
C ASP A 150 -14.63 38.98 -67.23
N PRO A 151 -13.35 38.65 -67.47
CA PRO A 151 -12.37 37.97 -66.59
C PRO A 151 -10.92 38.51 -66.67
N GLU A 152 -10.01 38.01 -65.82
CA GLU A 152 -8.62 37.62 -66.18
C GLU A 152 -7.83 37.04 -64.97
N THR A 153 -7.40 35.77 -65.08
CA THR A 153 -6.26 35.13 -64.38
C THR A 153 -5.04 35.11 -65.32
N PRO A 154 -3.75 34.91 -64.92
CA PRO A 154 -3.21 34.05 -63.83
C PRO A 154 -1.99 34.69 -63.07
N ILE A 155 -1.28 34.09 -62.09
CA ILE A 155 -0.19 33.08 -62.18
C ILE A 155 0.44 33.00 -60.75
N PHE A 156 0.65 31.80 -60.17
CA PHE A 156 1.99 31.28 -59.76
C PHE A 156 1.90 29.92 -59.07
N SER A 157 2.62 28.97 -59.68
CA SER A 157 2.99 27.64 -59.20
C SER A 157 4.38 27.66 -58.56
N ASP A 158 4.60 26.95 -57.45
CA ASP A 158 5.75 26.08 -57.18
C ASP A 158 5.51 25.42 -55.80
N ALA A 159 5.31 24.12 -55.68
CA ALA A 159 6.28 23.01 -55.77
C ALA A 159 7.19 22.92 -54.54
N GLY A 160 7.32 21.69 -54.03
CA GLY A 160 7.80 21.38 -52.69
C GLY A 160 9.31 21.44 -52.49
N ALA A 161 9.71 21.35 -51.22
CA ALA A 161 10.92 20.68 -50.78
C ALA A 161 10.85 20.45 -49.26
N GLU A 162 10.94 19.18 -48.85
CA GLU A 162 11.38 18.80 -47.52
C GLU A 162 12.81 19.29 -47.27
N PRO A 163 13.22 19.41 -46.00
CA PRO A 163 14.53 18.88 -45.65
C PRO A 163 14.48 17.96 -44.43
N GLU A 164 14.91 16.72 -44.63
CA GLU A 164 15.58 15.94 -43.60
C GLU A 164 16.88 16.65 -43.21
N LEU A 165 17.09 16.88 -41.92
CA LEU A 165 18.42 17.12 -41.35
C LEU A 165 18.49 16.39 -40.01
N GLU A 166 19.27 15.31 -40.04
CA GLU A 166 19.92 14.68 -38.90
C GLU A 166 20.58 15.74 -38.00
N ASN A 167 20.41 15.59 -36.69
CA ASN A 167 21.40 16.04 -35.72
C ASN A 167 21.46 15.06 -34.54
N ASP A 168 22.49 14.23 -34.62
CA ASP A 168 23.45 13.83 -33.58
C ASP A 168 23.02 13.89 -32.10
N SER A 169 23.05 12.70 -31.50
CA SER A 169 23.58 12.31 -30.19
C SER A 169 23.96 13.40 -29.17
N THR A 170 23.58 13.13 -27.92
CA THR A 170 24.40 13.15 -26.67
C THR A 170 23.75 13.91 -25.50
N GLU A 171 23.75 13.24 -24.34
CA GLU A 171 23.62 13.79 -22.98
C GLU A 171 22.25 14.28 -22.46
N GLN A 172 21.61 13.45 -21.63
CA GLN A 172 21.15 13.81 -20.28
C GLN A 172 20.69 12.54 -19.52
N VAL A 173 21.48 12.14 -18.50
CA VAL A 173 21.16 12.16 -17.05
C VAL A 173 20.12 11.14 -16.63
#